data_AF-A0AAW3IXH1-F1
#
_entry.id   AF-A0AAW3IXH1-F1
#
_cell.length_a   1.000
_cell.length_b   1.000
_cell.length_c   1.000
_cell.angle_alpha   90.00
_cell.angle_beta   90.00
_cell.angle_gamma   90.00
#
_symmetry.space_group_name_H-M   'P 1'
#
loop_
_entity.id
_entity.type
_entity.pdbx_description
1 polymer ?
#
loop_
_entity_poly.entity_id
_entity_poly.type
_entity_poly.pdbx_seq_one_letter_code
_entity_poly.pdbx_strand_id
1 'polypeptide(L)'
;MSIMSLLKLKFRSGAKLSKPSHRIYRFGSIVCDLTVPGGFYESNRAEEDSEITRDFLESNVRNDYHNQYFLVGRLEWPYHTIIPYPGTYDYYGQLTMKLSLIPYVKSSNIKKSLYDIRDDIFFRYDDFYNAEEHDPKTGRGYNKYKEKSIYKHYTEEVVVGNEELRNELINARVLDILITPPTISVHNNYIKYESEKSLSKFKSHYCFLFNKYCYLSIEFHHDGWTDRYMKVCLENAQEAENMIVSSINISELLDEDISDNEVRNIKPKSSY
;
A
#
# COMPACT_ATOMS: atom_id res chain seq x y z
N MET A 1 -13.23 -14.14 43.81
CA MET A 1 -12.57 -13.77 42.54
C MET A 1 -12.03 -12.36 42.68
N SER A 2 -10.72 -12.15 42.49
CA SER A 2 -10.04 -10.86 42.71
C SER A 2 -10.28 -9.90 41.54
N ILE A 3 -10.51 -8.61 41.83
CA ILE A 3 -10.59 -7.50 40.85
C ILE A 3 -9.39 -7.46 39.89
N MET A 4 -8.23 -8.00 40.27
CA MET A 4 -7.08 -8.10 39.37
C MET A 4 -7.30 -9.04 38.17
N SER A 5 -8.22 -10.02 38.25
CA SER A 5 -8.54 -10.87 37.09
C SER A 5 -9.41 -10.14 36.06
N LEU A 6 -10.20 -9.14 36.50
CA LEU A 6 -10.97 -8.26 35.62
C LEU A 6 -10.09 -7.28 34.85
N LEU A 7 -8.99 -6.80 35.43
CA LEU A 7 -7.99 -5.98 34.73
C LEU A 7 -7.14 -6.78 33.71
N LYS A 8 -7.10 -8.11 33.81
CA LYS A 8 -6.48 -8.98 32.80
C LYS A 8 -7.43 -9.35 31.65
N LEU A 9 -8.72 -9.05 31.76
CA LEU A 9 -9.63 -9.10 30.63
C LEU A 9 -9.33 -7.89 29.75
N LYS A 10 -8.56 -8.13 28.66
CA LYS A 10 -8.47 -7.22 27.52
C LYS A 10 -9.89 -7.07 26.95
N PHE A 11 -10.70 -6.18 27.51
CA PHE A 11 -11.95 -5.77 26.89
C PHE A 11 -11.58 -5.15 25.54
N ARG A 12 -12.17 -5.67 24.47
CA ARG A 12 -11.86 -5.30 23.07
C ARG A 12 -13.13 -4.78 22.43
N SER A 13 -13.14 -3.53 22.02
CA SER A 13 -14.24 -2.91 21.29
C SER A 13 -13.65 -2.45 19.97
N GLY A 14 -14.10 -3.08 18.88
CA GLY A 14 -13.72 -2.73 17.51
C GLY A 14 -13.29 -3.91 16.63
N ALA A 15 -12.71 -4.97 17.19
CA ALA A 15 -12.09 -6.06 16.41
C ALA A 15 -12.66 -7.47 16.66
N LYS A 16 -13.07 -7.76 17.90
CA LYS A 16 -13.28 -9.15 18.35
C LYS A 16 -14.72 -9.64 18.31
N LEU A 17 -15.68 -8.78 18.00
CA LEU A 17 -17.11 -9.10 18.04
C LEU A 17 -17.72 -9.28 16.65
N SER A 18 -17.11 -8.74 15.59
CA SER A 18 -17.59 -8.85 14.23
C SER A 18 -16.83 -9.95 13.48
N LYS A 19 -17.57 -10.85 12.84
CA LYS A 19 -16.99 -11.92 12.02
C LYS A 19 -16.24 -11.29 10.84
N PRO A 20 -15.09 -11.87 10.41
CA PRO A 20 -14.45 -11.43 9.19
C PRO A 20 -15.41 -11.54 8.00
N SER A 21 -15.26 -10.64 7.04
CA SER A 21 -16.05 -10.58 5.83
C SER A 21 -15.17 -10.85 4.61
N HIS A 22 -15.66 -11.70 3.71
CA HIS A 22 -15.02 -11.91 2.42
C HIS A 22 -15.38 -10.76 1.47
N ARG A 23 -14.40 -10.20 0.77
CA ARG A 23 -14.57 -9.12 -0.21
C ARG A 23 -13.95 -9.52 -1.54
N ILE A 24 -14.63 -9.13 -2.62
CA ILE A 24 -14.25 -9.44 -4.00
C ILE A 24 -14.21 -8.14 -4.79
N TYR A 25 -13.07 -7.84 -5.41
CA TYR A 25 -12.88 -6.73 -6.34
C TYR A 25 -12.67 -7.28 -7.75
N ARG A 26 -13.43 -6.77 -8.72
CA ARG A 26 -13.42 -7.24 -10.11
C ARG A 26 -12.79 -6.20 -11.03
N PHE A 27 -12.05 -6.69 -12.02
CA PHE A 27 -11.29 -5.89 -12.98
C PHE A 27 -11.37 -6.55 -14.36
N GLY A 28 -12.53 -6.45 -15.02
CA GLY A 28 -12.84 -7.28 -16.18
C GLY A 28 -12.78 -8.77 -15.82
N SER A 29 -11.96 -9.55 -16.51
CA SER A 29 -11.78 -10.98 -16.25
C SER A 29 -10.86 -11.31 -15.07
N ILE A 30 -10.23 -10.33 -14.40
CA ILE A 30 -9.38 -10.61 -13.24
C ILE A 30 -10.13 -10.28 -11.95
N VAL A 31 -10.02 -11.16 -10.96
CA VAL A 31 -10.65 -11.02 -9.64
C VAL A 31 -9.58 -11.00 -8.56
N CYS A 32 -9.68 -10.03 -7.65
CA CYS A 32 -8.95 -10.01 -6.39
C CYS A 32 -9.91 -10.30 -5.25
N ASP A 33 -9.71 -11.41 -4.57
CA ASP A 33 -10.47 -11.79 -3.39
C ASP A 33 -9.60 -11.68 -2.12
N LEU A 34 -10.23 -11.25 -1.02
CA LEU A 34 -9.54 -11.04 0.26
C LEU A 34 -10.51 -11.13 1.44
N THR A 35 -9.98 -11.44 2.61
CA THR A 35 -10.70 -11.50 3.88
C THR A 35 -10.37 -10.28 4.73
N VAL A 36 -11.39 -9.50 5.08
CA VAL A 36 -11.25 -8.31 5.92
C VAL A 36 -11.78 -8.61 7.33
N PRO A 37 -11.02 -8.30 8.39
CA PRO A 37 -11.52 -8.34 9.75
C PRO A 37 -12.80 -7.51 9.92
N GLY A 38 -13.66 -7.92 10.84
CA GLY A 38 -14.85 -7.15 11.13
C GLY A 38 -14.49 -5.77 11.71
N GLY A 39 -15.25 -4.74 11.32
CA GLY A 39 -15.06 -3.36 11.78
C GLY A 39 -14.52 -2.40 10.72
N PHE A 40 -13.95 -2.90 9.62
CA PHE A 40 -13.64 -2.07 8.46
C PHE A 40 -14.92 -1.61 7.76
N TYR A 41 -15.00 -0.31 7.46
CA TYR A 41 -16.01 0.25 6.56
C TYR A 41 -15.35 0.87 5.34
N GLU A 42 -16.10 0.98 4.25
CA GLU A 42 -15.63 1.54 2.99
C GLU A 42 -15.91 3.03 2.98
N SER A 43 -14.88 3.86 2.99
CA SER A 43 -15.01 5.32 3.14
C SER A 43 -15.08 6.06 1.81
N ASN A 44 -14.61 5.43 0.72
CA ASN A 44 -14.76 5.89 -0.65
C ASN A 44 -14.72 4.66 -1.58
N ARG A 45 -15.81 4.44 -2.31
CA ARG A 45 -15.71 3.78 -3.63
C ARG A 45 -15.23 4.84 -4.61
N ALA A 46 -14.34 4.47 -5.52
CA ALA A 46 -14.19 5.28 -6.73
C ALA A 46 -15.59 5.48 -7.33
N GLU A 47 -15.88 6.71 -7.78
CA GLU A 47 -17.16 7.12 -8.36
C GLU A 47 -17.80 5.97 -9.15
N GLU A 48 -19.06 5.66 -8.86
CA GLU A 48 -19.79 4.45 -9.29
C GLU A 48 -19.89 4.21 -10.82
N ASP A 49 -19.24 5.01 -11.68
CA ASP A 49 -19.57 5.06 -13.11
C ASP A 49 -18.45 4.65 -14.08
N SER A 50 -17.27 4.21 -13.60
CA SER A 50 -16.28 3.59 -14.50
C SER A 50 -15.79 2.26 -13.96
N GLU A 51 -16.38 1.18 -14.49
CA GLU A 51 -15.77 -0.13 -14.44
C GLU A 51 -14.33 0.01 -14.97
N ILE A 52 -13.34 -0.31 -14.14
CA ILE A 52 -11.92 -0.29 -14.54
C ILE A 52 -11.72 -1.50 -15.46
N THR A 53 -12.15 -1.35 -16.71
CA THR A 53 -11.98 -2.33 -17.78
C THR A 53 -10.56 -2.24 -18.33
N ARG A 54 -10.18 -3.26 -19.11
CA ARG A 54 -8.94 -3.23 -19.88
C ARG A 54 -8.86 -2.00 -20.77
N ASP A 55 -9.94 -1.67 -21.46
CA ASP A 55 -10.00 -0.53 -22.38
C ASP A 55 -9.87 0.81 -21.63
N PHE A 56 -10.45 0.91 -20.43
CA PHE A 56 -10.25 2.07 -19.55
C PHE A 56 -8.77 2.22 -19.17
N LEU A 57 -8.09 1.14 -18.78
CA LEU A 57 -6.66 1.18 -18.47
C LEU A 57 -5.83 1.57 -19.70
N GLU A 58 -6.05 0.92 -20.85
CA GLU A 58 -5.32 1.20 -22.09
C GLU A 58 -5.54 2.64 -22.59
N SER A 59 -6.74 3.22 -22.36
CA SER A 59 -7.06 4.59 -22.79
C SER A 59 -6.58 5.69 -21.83
N ASN A 60 -6.40 5.36 -20.54
CA ASN A 60 -6.08 6.34 -19.51
C ASN A 60 -4.64 6.30 -19.02
N VAL A 61 -3.87 5.24 -19.28
CA VAL A 61 -2.44 5.20 -18.93
C VAL A 61 -1.68 6.21 -19.79
N ARG A 62 -1.16 7.26 -19.14
CA ARG A 62 -0.30 8.27 -19.76
C ARG A 62 1.14 7.97 -19.34
N ASN A 63 2.01 7.71 -20.31
CA ASN A 63 3.39 7.29 -20.05
C ASN A 63 4.24 8.29 -19.25
N ASP A 64 3.78 9.52 -19.05
CA ASP A 64 4.59 10.64 -18.53
C ASP A 64 4.40 10.92 -17.03
N TYR A 65 3.55 10.17 -16.30
CA TYR A 65 3.30 10.45 -14.89
C TYR A 65 3.83 9.34 -13.95
N HIS A 66 4.94 9.63 -13.27
CA HIS A 66 5.54 8.78 -12.21
C HIS A 66 4.63 8.52 -11.00
N ASN A 67 3.49 9.22 -10.88
CA ASN A 67 2.51 9.08 -9.79
C ASN A 67 1.13 8.58 -10.26
N GLN A 68 1.01 8.06 -11.48
CA GLN A 68 -0.29 7.55 -11.93
C GLN A 68 -0.70 6.29 -11.15
N TYR A 69 -1.92 6.30 -10.61
CA TYR A 69 -2.60 5.14 -10.02
C TYR A 69 -4.12 5.26 -10.24
N PHE A 70 -4.80 4.12 -10.17
CA PHE A 70 -6.27 4.04 -10.20
C PHE A 70 -6.76 3.50 -8.86
N LEU A 71 -7.48 4.32 -8.09
CA LEU A 71 -8.06 3.90 -6.81
C LEU A 71 -9.20 2.92 -7.06
N VAL A 72 -9.15 1.76 -6.40
CA VAL A 72 -10.17 0.72 -6.51
C VAL A 72 -11.10 0.76 -5.30
N GLY A 73 -10.52 0.86 -4.10
CA GLY A 73 -11.28 0.85 -2.88
C GLY A 73 -10.47 1.39 -1.72
N ARG A 74 -11.16 2.00 -0.76
CA ARG A 74 -10.57 2.50 0.47
C ARG A 74 -11.39 1.99 1.66
N LEU A 75 -10.73 1.21 2.50
CA LEU A 75 -11.31 0.73 3.75
C LEU A 75 -10.66 1.42 4.92
N GLU A 76 -11.49 1.77 5.91
CA GLU A 76 -11.06 2.44 7.12
C GLU A 76 -11.52 1.64 8.33
N TRP A 77 -10.60 1.52 9.28
CA TRP A 77 -10.85 0.86 10.54
C TRP A 77 -10.36 1.73 11.69
N PRO A 78 -11.23 2.60 12.24
CA PRO A 78 -10.94 3.32 13.45
C PRO A 78 -10.99 2.35 14.64
N TYR A 79 -10.05 2.50 15.55
CA TYR A 79 -9.97 1.73 16.78
C TYR A 79 -9.65 2.64 17.96
N HIS A 80 -10.13 2.25 19.14
CA HIS A 80 -9.90 2.99 20.38
C HIS A 80 -9.53 2.03 21.51
N THR A 81 -8.87 2.55 22.54
CA THR A 81 -8.67 1.83 23.80
C THR A 81 -9.92 1.99 24.68
N ILE A 82 -10.51 0.90 25.16
CA ILE A 82 -11.68 0.94 26.06
C ILE A 82 -11.36 1.56 27.43
N ILE A 83 -10.09 1.56 27.82
CA ILE A 83 -9.68 2.23 29.05
C ILE A 83 -9.76 3.73 28.75
N PRO A 84 -10.62 4.51 29.45
CA PRO A 84 -10.63 5.95 29.30
C PRO A 84 -9.23 6.45 29.64
N TYR A 85 -8.62 7.16 28.69
CA TYR A 85 -7.37 7.84 28.96
C TYR A 85 -7.60 8.78 30.15
N PRO A 86 -6.66 8.90 31.11
CA PRO A 86 -6.81 9.85 32.20
C PRO A 86 -7.03 11.26 31.62
N GLY A 87 -8.26 11.77 31.80
CA GLY A 87 -8.71 13.07 31.30
C GLY A 87 -9.47 13.00 29.97
N THR A 88 -10.75 12.58 29.99
CA THR A 88 -11.84 12.94 29.03
C THR A 88 -11.56 13.02 27.52
N TYR A 89 -10.47 12.46 26.99
CA TYR A 89 -10.19 12.48 25.56
C TYR A 89 -10.58 11.15 24.91
N ASP A 90 -11.48 11.22 23.93
CA ASP A 90 -11.79 10.11 23.03
C ASP A 90 -10.71 10.05 21.94
N TYR A 91 -9.60 9.35 22.20
CA TYR A 91 -8.54 9.17 21.21
C TYR A 91 -8.78 7.92 20.36
N TYR A 92 -8.83 8.13 19.04
CA TYR A 92 -8.98 7.09 18.03
C TYR A 92 -7.68 6.94 17.23
N GLY A 93 -7.16 5.73 17.13
CA GLY A 93 -6.22 5.36 16.08
C GLY A 93 -6.96 4.85 14.85
N GLN A 94 -6.28 4.77 13.72
CA GLN A 94 -6.89 4.33 12.47
C GLN A 94 -5.94 3.48 11.64
N LEU A 95 -6.47 2.36 11.13
CA LEU A 95 -5.86 1.62 10.05
C LEU A 95 -6.63 1.94 8.77
N THR A 96 -5.95 2.51 7.77
CA THR A 96 -6.51 2.73 6.45
C THR A 96 -5.89 1.74 5.48
N MET A 97 -6.72 1.06 4.70
CA MET A 97 -6.30 0.24 3.57
C MET A 97 -6.73 0.93 2.27
N LYS A 98 -5.80 1.11 1.33
CA LYS A 98 -6.11 1.54 -0.04
C LYS A 98 -5.72 0.46 -1.02
N LEU A 99 -6.66 0.07 -1.86
CA LEU A 99 -6.46 -0.83 -2.98
C LEU A 99 -6.34 0.01 -4.25
N SER A 100 -5.26 -0.12 -5.01
CA SER A 100 -5.02 0.66 -6.22
C SER A 100 -4.36 -0.18 -7.30
N LEU A 101 -4.67 0.11 -8.56
CA LEU A 101 -3.92 -0.41 -9.70
C LEU A 101 -2.87 0.62 -10.10
N ILE A 102 -1.62 0.17 -10.23
CA ILE A 102 -0.50 1.02 -10.64
C ILE A 102 0.00 0.52 -12.00
N PRO A 103 -0.10 1.33 -13.06
CA PRO A 103 0.44 0.95 -14.36
C PRO A 103 1.97 0.86 -14.31
N TYR A 104 2.60 0.04 -15.15
CA TYR A 104 4.06 0.10 -15.29
C TYR A 104 4.47 1.36 -16.05
N VAL A 105 5.50 2.07 -15.60
CA VAL A 105 6.03 3.24 -16.34
C VAL A 105 6.70 2.79 -17.65
N LYS A 106 7.36 1.62 -17.63
CA LYS A 106 8.02 1.06 -18.80
C LYS A 106 7.25 -0.14 -19.35
N SER A 107 6.72 0.04 -20.56
CA SER A 107 6.05 -1.01 -21.34
C SER A 107 7.07 -1.89 -22.07
N SER A 108 8.01 -2.51 -21.36
CA SER A 108 8.86 -3.57 -21.91
C SER A 108 8.54 -4.91 -21.26
N ASN A 109 8.48 -5.96 -22.09
CA ASN A 109 8.08 -7.35 -21.81
C ASN A 109 6.58 -7.63 -21.58
N ILE A 110 6.05 -8.60 -22.33
CA ILE A 110 4.69 -9.13 -22.21
C ILE A 110 4.52 -9.93 -20.90
N LYS A 111 5.62 -10.52 -20.38
CA LYS A 111 5.63 -11.26 -19.13
C LYS A 111 6.30 -10.43 -18.04
N LYS A 112 5.53 -10.02 -17.04
CA LYS A 112 5.99 -9.28 -15.86
C LYS A 112 6.28 -10.26 -14.72
N SER A 113 7.26 -9.89 -13.91
CA SER A 113 7.68 -10.58 -12.69
C SER A 113 7.71 -9.60 -11.51
N LEU A 114 7.86 -10.13 -10.29
CA LEU A 114 7.99 -9.30 -9.10
C LEU A 114 9.22 -8.38 -9.16
N TYR A 115 10.29 -8.78 -9.89
CA TYR A 115 11.46 -7.94 -10.11
C TYR A 115 11.14 -6.73 -11.00
N ASP A 116 10.27 -6.89 -12.00
CA ASP A 116 9.86 -5.76 -12.83
C ASP A 116 9.07 -4.71 -12.02
N ILE A 117 8.25 -5.15 -11.05
CA ILE A 117 7.57 -4.22 -10.13
C ILE A 117 8.59 -3.52 -9.23
N ARG A 118 9.56 -4.27 -8.69
CA ARG A 118 10.62 -3.69 -7.84
C ARG A 118 11.39 -2.60 -8.58
N ASP A 119 11.78 -2.87 -9.82
CA ASP A 119 12.55 -1.95 -10.64
C ASP A 119 11.71 -0.74 -11.06
N ASP A 120 10.41 -0.91 -11.29
CA ASP A 120 9.45 0.19 -11.52
C ASP A 120 9.32 1.10 -10.29
N ILE A 121 9.23 0.53 -9.07
CA ILE A 121 9.20 1.30 -7.83
C ILE A 121 10.49 2.12 -7.67
N PHE A 122 11.67 1.50 -7.85
CA PHE A 122 12.93 2.24 -7.78
C PHE A 122 12.99 3.36 -8.80
N PHE A 123 12.55 3.11 -10.03
CA PHE A 123 12.50 4.13 -11.07
C PHE A 123 11.59 5.30 -10.67
N ARG A 124 10.37 5.04 -10.15
CA ARG A 124 9.45 6.08 -9.69
C ARG A 124 10.03 6.89 -8.52
N TYR A 125 10.69 6.23 -7.57
CA TYR A 125 11.35 6.90 -6.45
C TYR A 125 12.49 7.82 -6.93
N ASP A 126 13.32 7.34 -7.84
CA ASP A 126 14.43 8.12 -8.40
C ASP A 126 13.91 9.31 -9.22
N ASP A 127 12.97 9.08 -10.13
CA ASP A 127 12.36 10.15 -10.95
C ASP A 127 11.68 11.23 -10.09
N PHE A 128 11.08 10.83 -8.96
CA PHE A 128 10.44 11.79 -8.06
C PHE A 128 11.44 12.56 -7.20
N TYR A 129 12.26 11.87 -6.40
CA TYR A 129 13.10 12.54 -5.38
C TYR A 129 14.36 13.16 -5.98
N ASN A 130 14.89 12.61 -7.07
CA ASN A 130 16.15 13.03 -7.70
C ASN A 130 15.95 13.82 -9.00
N ALA A 131 14.72 14.26 -9.32
CA ALA A 131 14.46 15.19 -10.40
C ALA A 131 15.30 16.48 -10.29
N GLU A 132 15.73 17.01 -11.43
CA GLU A 132 16.59 18.20 -11.48
C GLU A 132 15.90 19.47 -10.95
N GLU A 133 14.60 19.60 -11.21
CA GLU A 133 13.77 20.72 -10.75
C GLU A 133 13.01 20.34 -9.47
N HIS A 134 13.11 21.22 -8.47
CA HIS A 134 12.36 21.06 -7.22
C HIS A 134 11.01 21.76 -7.29
N ASP A 135 9.95 20.99 -7.06
CA ASP A 135 8.61 21.52 -6.85
C ASP A 135 8.27 21.48 -5.35
N PRO A 136 8.14 22.63 -4.68
CA PRO A 136 7.85 22.69 -3.25
C PRO A 136 6.41 22.26 -2.91
N LYS A 137 5.48 22.26 -3.88
CA LYS A 137 4.09 21.82 -3.62
C LYS A 137 3.99 20.31 -3.52
N THR A 138 4.70 19.60 -4.39
CA THR A 138 4.64 18.13 -4.46
C THR A 138 5.78 17.48 -3.69
N GLY A 139 6.93 18.15 -3.55
CA GLY A 139 8.16 17.57 -3.00
C GLY A 139 9.04 16.89 -4.06
N ARG A 140 8.68 16.95 -5.35
CA ARG A 140 9.53 16.46 -6.43
C ARG A 140 10.88 17.17 -6.42
N GLY A 141 11.97 16.46 -6.73
CA GLY A 141 13.34 16.99 -6.74
C GLY A 141 13.90 17.36 -5.37
N TYR A 142 13.26 16.91 -4.28
CA TYR A 142 13.65 17.24 -2.90
C TYR A 142 15.12 16.93 -2.62
N ASN A 143 15.63 15.77 -3.04
CA ASN A 143 17.00 15.38 -2.73
C ASN A 143 18.01 16.31 -3.40
N LYS A 144 17.84 16.57 -4.70
CA LYS A 144 18.69 17.50 -5.47
C LYS A 144 18.66 18.91 -4.88
N TYR A 145 17.49 19.39 -4.45
CA TYR A 145 17.37 20.68 -3.78
C TYR A 145 18.11 20.73 -2.44
N LYS A 146 17.93 19.71 -1.59
CA LYS A 146 18.59 19.64 -0.28
C LYS A 146 20.10 19.51 -0.40
N GLU A 147 20.58 18.68 -1.32
CA GLU A 147 21.99 18.54 -1.62
C GLU A 147 22.59 19.91 -1.99
N LYS A 148 22.03 20.61 -2.98
CA LYS A 148 22.47 21.98 -3.36
C LYS A 148 22.46 22.94 -2.17
N SER A 149 21.45 22.86 -1.31
CA SER A 149 21.35 23.70 -0.11
C SER A 149 22.42 23.38 0.94
N ILE A 150 22.77 22.10 1.14
CA ILE A 150 23.82 21.68 2.09
C ILE A 150 25.17 22.18 1.59
N TYR A 151 25.50 21.96 0.32
CA TYR A 151 26.75 22.44 -0.28
C TYR A 151 26.91 23.96 -0.19
N LYS A 152 25.81 24.72 -0.35
CA LYS A 152 25.82 26.18 -0.19
C LYS A 152 26.03 26.64 1.26
N HIS A 153 25.61 25.85 2.25
CA HIS A 153 25.74 26.20 3.67
C HIS A 153 27.18 26.01 4.19
N TYR A 154 27.86 24.96 3.73
CA TYR A 154 29.25 24.68 4.11
C TYR A 154 30.21 25.36 3.12
N THR A 155 30.43 26.67 3.28
CA THR A 155 31.47 27.42 2.56
C THR A 155 32.84 27.32 3.26
N GLU A 156 33.92 27.67 2.56
CA GLU A 156 35.29 27.73 3.13
C GLU A 156 35.40 28.67 4.35
N GLU A 157 34.49 29.64 4.47
CA GLU A 157 34.42 30.57 5.59
C GLU A 157 33.79 29.94 6.85
N VAL A 158 32.94 28.92 6.69
CA VAL A 158 32.23 28.25 7.79
C VAL A 158 33.04 27.08 8.36
N VAL A 159 33.86 26.43 7.54
CA VAL A 159 34.78 25.36 7.97
C VAL A 159 36.21 25.82 7.70
N VAL A 160 36.88 26.29 8.75
CA VAL A 160 38.20 26.93 8.70
C VAL A 160 39.23 26.07 7.95
N GLY A 161 39.43 26.34 6.66
CA GLY A 161 40.57 25.90 5.84
C GLY A 161 40.84 24.40 5.71
N ASN A 162 39.93 23.53 6.16
CA ASN A 162 40.10 22.08 6.09
C ASN A 162 39.06 21.46 5.15
N GLU A 163 39.47 21.24 3.90
CA GLU A 163 38.62 20.66 2.86
C GLU A 163 38.18 19.22 3.17
N GLU A 164 39.04 18.42 3.82
CA GLU A 164 38.69 17.04 4.20
C GLU A 164 37.56 17.05 5.24
N LEU A 165 37.70 17.85 6.30
CA LEU A 165 36.66 18.00 7.32
C LEU A 165 35.36 18.56 6.75
N ARG A 166 35.46 19.51 5.82
CA ARG A 166 34.29 20.07 5.13
C ARG A 166 33.54 19.00 4.33
N ASN A 167 34.26 18.19 3.55
CA ASN A 167 33.67 17.11 2.77
C ASN A 167 33.06 16.03 3.66
N GLU A 168 33.70 15.68 4.78
CA GLU A 168 33.14 14.75 5.77
C GLU A 168 31.82 15.26 6.36
N LEU A 169 31.75 16.53 6.76
CA LEU A 169 30.55 17.15 7.30
C LEU A 169 29.41 17.21 6.28
N ILE A 170 29.72 17.58 5.03
CA ILE A 170 28.75 17.59 3.94
C ILE A 170 28.22 16.16 3.72
N ASN A 171 29.09 15.17 3.57
CA ASN A 171 28.68 13.78 3.33
C ASN A 171 27.83 13.24 4.48
N ALA A 172 28.21 13.48 5.73
CA ALA A 172 27.42 13.10 6.89
C ALA A 172 26.03 13.75 6.86
N ARG A 173 25.95 15.03 6.47
CA ARG A 173 24.68 15.76 6.43
C ARG A 173 23.78 15.35 5.27
N VAL A 174 24.37 15.05 4.11
CA VAL A 174 23.67 14.49 2.95
C VAL A 174 23.06 13.14 3.31
N LEU A 175 23.84 12.23 3.92
CA LEU A 175 23.35 10.92 4.33
C LEU A 175 22.22 10.99 5.36
N ASP A 176 22.23 11.99 6.24
CA ASP A 176 21.22 12.20 7.28
C ASP A 176 19.91 12.83 6.75
N ILE A 177 20.00 13.71 5.75
CA ILE A 177 18.85 14.50 5.26
C ILE A 177 18.15 13.88 4.05
N LEU A 178 18.91 13.29 3.12
CA LEU A 178 18.36 12.87 1.84
C LEU A 178 17.43 11.68 2.01
N ILE A 179 16.34 11.67 1.25
CA ILE A 179 15.42 10.55 1.21
C ILE A 179 16.08 9.42 0.42
N THR A 180 16.34 8.31 1.09
CA THR A 180 16.88 7.11 0.45
C THR A 180 15.78 6.30 -0.22
N PRO A 181 16.10 5.53 -1.29
CA PRO A 181 15.16 4.57 -1.85
C PRO A 181 14.67 3.58 -0.80
N PRO A 182 13.42 3.12 -0.88
CA PRO A 182 12.86 2.23 0.12
C PRO A 182 13.54 0.87 0.09
N THR A 183 13.65 0.23 1.25
CA THR A 183 14.03 -1.18 1.31
C THR A 183 12.86 -2.04 0.86
N ILE A 184 13.09 -2.90 -0.13
CA ILE A 184 12.08 -3.80 -0.70
C ILE A 184 12.36 -5.24 -0.29
N SER A 185 11.36 -5.92 0.28
CA SER A 185 11.39 -7.37 0.52
C SER A 185 10.57 -8.10 -0.53
N VAL A 186 11.18 -9.08 -1.19
CA VAL A 186 10.50 -9.92 -2.19
C VAL A 186 9.95 -11.16 -1.50
N HIS A 187 8.65 -11.40 -1.66
CA HIS A 187 7.95 -12.60 -1.22
C HIS A 187 7.53 -13.43 -2.43
N ASN A 188 6.94 -14.61 -2.21
CA ASN A 188 6.57 -15.50 -3.31
C ASN A 188 5.54 -14.87 -4.27
N ASN A 189 4.59 -14.11 -3.73
CA ASN A 189 3.43 -13.62 -4.47
C ASN A 189 3.35 -12.09 -4.57
N TYR A 190 4.21 -11.37 -3.83
CA TYR A 190 4.22 -9.91 -3.77
C TYR A 190 5.60 -9.39 -3.40
N ILE A 191 5.81 -8.10 -3.60
CA ILE A 191 6.90 -7.35 -2.97
C ILE A 191 6.32 -6.39 -1.92
N LYS A 192 7.05 -6.21 -0.82
CA LYS A 192 6.69 -5.27 0.23
C LYS A 192 7.75 -4.18 0.33
N TYR A 193 7.31 -2.94 0.53
CA TYR A 193 8.20 -1.84 0.92
C TYR A 193 7.52 -0.91 1.94
N GLU A 194 8.33 -0.20 2.72
CA GLU A 194 7.87 0.72 3.75
C GLU A 194 8.40 2.13 3.44
N SER A 195 7.52 3.14 3.44
CA SER A 195 7.85 4.49 2.96
C SER A 195 7.98 5.56 4.06
N GLU A 196 7.52 5.27 5.28
CA GLU A 196 7.52 6.23 6.40
C GLU A 196 7.55 5.44 7.71
N LYS A 197 8.43 5.79 8.66
CA LYS A 197 8.61 5.00 9.89
C LYS A 197 8.77 5.87 11.13
N SER A 198 7.67 6.02 11.87
CA SER A 198 7.71 6.15 13.33
C SER A 198 7.10 4.88 13.95
N LEU A 199 7.24 4.70 15.28
CA LEU A 199 6.79 3.47 15.95
C LEU A 199 5.30 3.16 15.70
N SER A 200 4.46 4.18 15.65
CA SER A 200 2.99 4.04 15.58
C SER A 200 2.37 4.69 14.35
N LYS A 201 3.18 5.37 13.51
CA LYS A 201 2.77 5.94 12.24
C LYS A 201 3.71 5.50 11.14
N PHE A 202 3.22 4.64 10.27
CA PHE A 202 3.99 4.08 9.16
C PHE A 202 3.07 3.63 8.02
N LYS A 203 3.67 3.42 6.86
CA LYS A 203 2.99 2.93 5.66
C LYS A 203 3.66 1.67 5.15
N SER A 204 2.86 0.64 4.91
CA SER A 204 3.30 -0.61 4.31
C SER A 204 2.59 -0.79 2.96
N HIS A 205 3.39 -1.02 1.93
CA HIS A 205 2.91 -1.20 0.56
C HIS A 205 3.15 -2.64 0.14
N TYR A 206 2.12 -3.29 -0.40
CA TYR A 206 2.16 -4.66 -0.89
C TYR A 206 1.79 -4.66 -2.36
N CYS A 207 2.74 -5.04 -3.22
CA CYS A 207 2.54 -5.02 -4.66
C CYS A 207 2.54 -6.43 -5.23
N PHE A 208 1.41 -6.82 -5.82
CA PHE A 208 1.16 -8.14 -6.38
C PHE A 208 1.20 -8.08 -7.90
N LEU A 209 1.70 -9.16 -8.52
CA LEU A 209 1.53 -9.35 -9.94
C LEU A 209 0.04 -9.39 -10.27
N PHE A 210 -0.35 -8.59 -11.26
CA PHE A 210 -1.73 -8.48 -11.67
C PHE A 210 -1.87 -8.79 -13.16
N ASN A 211 -1.33 -7.94 -14.03
CA ASN A 211 -1.23 -8.24 -15.46
C ASN A 211 0.00 -7.57 -16.08
N LYS A 212 0.13 -7.61 -17.41
CA LYS A 212 1.28 -7.02 -18.12
C LYS A 212 1.30 -5.49 -18.12
N TYR A 213 0.19 -4.83 -17.79
CA TYR A 213 0.00 -3.38 -17.86
C TYR A 213 0.08 -2.72 -16.49
N CYS A 214 -0.43 -3.38 -15.45
CA CYS A 214 -0.50 -2.86 -14.09
C CYS A 214 -0.14 -3.95 -13.08
N TYR A 215 0.31 -3.51 -11.91
CA TYR A 215 0.35 -4.33 -10.70
C TYR A 215 -0.69 -3.83 -9.69
N LEU A 216 -1.14 -4.74 -8.83
CA LEU A 216 -2.07 -4.41 -7.75
C LEU A 216 -1.27 -3.94 -6.55
N SER A 217 -1.58 -2.75 -6.03
CA SER A 217 -0.97 -2.20 -4.83
C SER A 217 -1.99 -2.13 -3.69
N ILE A 218 -1.60 -2.62 -2.53
CA ILE A 218 -2.33 -2.45 -1.28
C ILE A 218 -1.46 -1.66 -0.32
N GLU A 219 -1.89 -0.45 -0.03
CA GLU A 219 -1.27 0.43 0.97
C GLU A 219 -2.03 0.29 2.29
N PHE A 220 -1.29 0.00 3.36
CA PHE A 220 -1.77 0.13 4.74
C PHE A 220 -1.12 1.35 5.37
N HIS A 221 -1.95 2.29 5.83
CA HIS A 221 -1.51 3.41 6.63
C HIS A 221 -1.95 3.19 8.08
N HIS A 222 -0.97 3.01 8.95
CA HIS A 222 -1.17 2.99 10.39
C HIS A 222 -1.03 4.42 10.89
N ASP A 223 -2.09 4.97 11.46
CA ASP A 223 -2.07 6.26 12.14
C ASP A 223 -2.42 6.05 13.62
N GLY A 224 -1.39 5.97 14.44
CA GLY A 224 -1.50 5.76 15.88
C GLY A 224 -0.55 6.68 16.66
N TRP A 225 -0.87 6.88 17.94
CA TRP A 225 -0.05 7.68 18.85
C TRP A 225 1.00 6.82 19.58
N THR A 226 2.16 7.41 19.84
CA THR A 226 3.33 6.84 20.53
C THR A 226 3.17 6.83 22.05
N ASP A 227 2.15 6.15 22.59
CA ASP A 227 2.03 5.87 24.03
C ASP A 227 1.88 4.36 24.29
N ARG A 228 2.30 3.89 25.47
CA ARG A 228 2.28 2.49 25.91
C ARG A 228 0.89 1.86 25.80
N TYR A 229 -0.17 2.64 25.96
CA TYR A 229 -1.56 2.17 25.84
C TYR A 229 -1.96 1.84 24.39
N MET A 230 -1.37 2.50 23.39
CA MET A 230 -1.64 2.28 21.97
C MET A 230 -0.89 1.08 21.38
N LYS A 231 0.09 0.52 22.11
CA LYS A 231 0.83 -0.66 21.66
C LYS A 231 -0.09 -1.84 21.34
N VAL A 232 -1.11 -2.09 22.16
CA VAL A 232 -2.06 -3.19 21.94
C VAL A 232 -2.94 -2.94 20.71
N CYS A 233 -3.32 -1.69 20.46
CA CYS A 233 -4.08 -1.32 19.27
C CYS A 233 -3.25 -1.50 18.00
N LEU A 234 -1.97 -1.12 18.05
CA LEU A 234 -1.03 -1.35 16.96
C LEU A 234 -0.82 -2.84 16.67
N GLU A 235 -0.65 -3.67 17.70
CA GLU A 235 -0.55 -5.14 17.53
C GLU A 235 -1.78 -5.70 16.79
N ASN A 236 -2.99 -5.27 17.16
CA ASN A 236 -4.21 -5.71 16.46
C ASN A 236 -4.30 -5.16 15.02
N ALA A 237 -3.85 -3.94 14.78
CA ALA A 237 -3.80 -3.34 13.44
C ALA A 237 -2.85 -4.14 12.52
N GLN A 238 -1.70 -4.55 13.05
CA GLN A 238 -0.75 -5.42 12.35
C GLN A 238 -1.29 -6.84 12.14
N GLU A 239 -2.01 -7.41 13.11
CA GLU A 239 -2.72 -8.69 12.93
C GLU A 239 -3.79 -8.60 11.83
N ALA A 240 -4.53 -7.50 11.78
CA ALA A 240 -5.54 -7.24 10.75
C ALA A 240 -4.92 -7.10 9.35
N GLU A 241 -3.84 -6.31 9.23
CA GLU A 241 -3.04 -6.21 8.01
C GLU A 241 -2.56 -7.59 7.55
N ASN A 242 -1.94 -8.37 8.45
CA ASN A 242 -1.45 -9.71 8.12
C ASN A 242 -2.57 -10.65 7.66
N MET A 243 -3.75 -10.59 8.30
CA MET A 243 -4.92 -11.38 7.89
C MET A 243 -5.35 -11.03 6.46
N ILE A 244 -5.44 -9.73 6.15
CA ILE A 244 -5.82 -9.29 4.80
C ILE A 244 -4.77 -9.75 3.80
N VAL A 245 -3.50 -9.42 4.03
CA VAL A 245 -2.40 -9.72 3.10
C VAL A 245 -2.26 -11.23 2.83
N SER A 246 -2.36 -12.06 3.87
CA SER A 246 -2.25 -13.52 3.74
C SER A 246 -3.46 -14.18 3.06
N SER A 247 -4.60 -13.49 3.01
CA SER A 247 -5.83 -13.98 2.39
C SER A 247 -6.01 -13.55 0.93
N ILE A 248 -5.11 -12.71 0.40
CA ILE A 248 -5.22 -12.21 -0.98
C ILE A 248 -5.01 -13.35 -1.95
N ASN A 249 -5.97 -13.45 -2.86
CA ASN A 249 -5.87 -14.32 -4.02
C ASN A 249 -6.28 -13.53 -5.28
N ILE A 250 -5.48 -13.68 -6.33
CA ILE A 250 -5.70 -13.04 -7.63
C ILE A 250 -5.88 -14.16 -8.63
N SER A 251 -7.03 -14.18 -9.28
CA SER A 251 -7.41 -15.21 -10.24
C SER A 251 -8.00 -14.61 -11.50
N GLU A 252 -7.87 -15.33 -12.61
CA GLU A 252 -8.63 -15.05 -13.82
C GLU A 252 -9.98 -15.77 -13.72
N LEU A 253 -11.07 -15.06 -14.01
CA LEU A 253 -12.35 -15.65 -14.35
C LEU A 253 -12.10 -16.47 -15.61
N LEU A 254 -12.17 -17.79 -15.46
CA LEU A 254 -12.43 -18.65 -16.60
C LEU A 254 -13.85 -18.26 -17.06
N ASP A 255 -13.94 -17.60 -18.21
CA ASP A 255 -15.21 -17.62 -18.94
C ASP A 255 -15.49 -19.11 -19.16
N GLU A 256 -16.46 -19.67 -18.43
CA GLU A 256 -17.06 -20.92 -18.83
C GLU A 256 -17.66 -20.63 -20.21
N ASP A 257 -16.94 -20.99 -21.26
CA ASP A 257 -17.52 -21.28 -22.56
C ASP A 257 -18.58 -22.36 -22.31
N ILE A 258 -19.78 -21.96 -21.91
CA ILE A 258 -20.98 -22.75 -22.14
C ILE A 258 -21.13 -22.71 -23.65
N SER A 259 -20.40 -23.59 -24.33
CA SER A 259 -20.64 -23.87 -25.73
C SER A 259 -22.08 -24.33 -25.82
N ASP A 260 -22.93 -23.51 -26.43
CA ASP A 260 -24.33 -23.79 -26.77
C ASP A 260 -24.50 -24.94 -27.79
N ASN A 261 -23.59 -25.92 -27.79
CA ASN A 261 -23.48 -26.99 -28.78
C ASN A 261 -23.42 -28.43 -28.22
N GLU A 262 -23.82 -28.66 -26.96
CA GLU A 262 -24.14 -30.03 -26.49
C GLU A 262 -25.62 -30.22 -26.07
N VAL A 263 -26.53 -29.39 -26.58
CA VAL A 263 -27.98 -29.69 -26.61
C VAL A 263 -28.42 -30.01 -28.04
N ARG A 264 -27.72 -30.91 -28.72
CA ARG A 264 -28.26 -31.60 -29.90
C ARG A 264 -27.85 -33.07 -29.92
N ASN A 265 -28.88 -33.91 -29.92
CA ASN A 265 -28.88 -35.36 -30.12
C ASN A 265 -28.40 -36.12 -28.86
N ILE A 266 -29.29 -36.73 -28.07
CA ILE A 266 -29.92 -38.00 -28.43
C ILE A 266 -31.38 -38.07 -27.95
N LYS A 267 -32.31 -38.14 -28.92
CA LYS A 267 -33.47 -39.04 -28.93
C LYS A 267 -33.69 -39.44 -30.39
N PRO A 268 -34.34 -40.57 -30.72
CA PRO A 268 -34.76 -41.69 -29.87
C PRO A 268 -34.38 -43.07 -30.48
N LYS A 269 -34.61 -44.16 -29.73
CA LYS A 269 -35.26 -45.34 -30.32
C LYS A 269 -36.05 -46.08 -29.24
N SER A 270 -37.35 -46.15 -29.46
CA SER A 270 -38.28 -47.03 -28.78
C SER A 270 -38.18 -48.46 -29.33
N SER A 271 -38.82 -49.38 -28.60
CA SER A 271 -39.33 -50.70 -29.02
C SER A 271 -38.24 -51.79 -29.07
N TYR A 272 -38.32 -52.90 -28.32
CA TYR A 272 -39.45 -53.71 -27.85
C TYR A 272 -39.24 -54.21 -26.42
#